data_AF-A0AAP5D4I9-F1
#
_entry.id   AF-A0AAP5D4I9-F1
#
_cell.length_a   1.000
_cell.length_b   1.000
_cell.length_c   1.000
_cell.angle_alpha   90.00
_cell.angle_beta   90.00
_cell.angle_gamma   90.00
#
_symmetry.space_group_name_H-M   'P 1'
#
loop_
_entity.id
_entity.type
_entity.pdbx_description
1 polymer ?
#
loop_
_entity_poly.entity_id
_entity_poly.type
_entity_poly.pdbx_seq_one_letter_code
_entity_poly.pdbx_strand_id
1 'polypeptide(L)'
;MGTDRLQAFSDGVLAIIITIMVLELKVPEDIGMGALRPLLPVLLSYVLSFVYLGIYWNNHHHMLYVTERVSGGVLWANLHLLFWLSLVPFVTGWMGENSFAAVPTALYGVVLLMAAIAYWILQGSILAGQGRDSVLAAAVGRDLKGKLSPVLYAAAIPAAFLRPWIADAVYVFVALMWLVPDRRIERALASAGAPREEEEDVPRQGRVERARGPRSRARPPDAPPPPSNHERK
;
A
#
# COMPACT_ATOMS: atom_id res chain seq x y z
N MET A 1 3.76 -19.39 3.26
CA MET A 1 3.87 -18.64 4.54
C MET A 1 2.79 -17.57 4.56
N GLY A 2 2.35 -17.13 5.74
CA GLY A 2 1.49 -15.94 5.85
C GLY A 2 2.22 -14.70 5.32
N THR A 3 1.48 -13.76 4.76
CA THR A 3 1.97 -12.52 4.16
C THR A 3 2.52 -11.53 5.19
N ASP A 4 1.95 -11.52 6.39
CA ASP A 4 2.24 -10.55 7.45
C ASP A 4 3.73 -10.42 7.77
N ARG A 5 4.47 -11.54 7.81
CA ARG A 5 5.92 -11.51 8.11
C ARG A 5 6.73 -10.86 6.99
N LEU A 6 6.38 -11.14 5.74
CA LEU A 6 7.06 -10.56 4.57
C LEU A 6 6.78 -9.06 4.48
N GLN A 7 5.53 -8.69 4.73
CA GLN A 7 5.09 -7.30 4.74
C GLN A 7 5.79 -6.52 5.85
N ALA A 8 5.73 -7.00 7.10
CA ALA A 8 6.39 -6.35 8.23
C ALA A 8 7.91 -6.20 8.04
N PHE A 9 8.57 -7.21 7.45
CA PHE A 9 9.99 -7.11 7.11
C PHE A 9 10.25 -6.01 6.08
N SER A 10 9.45 -5.97 5.01
CA SER A 10 9.61 -4.99 3.93
C SER A 10 9.33 -3.56 4.42
N ASP A 11 8.29 -3.38 5.24
CA ASP A 11 7.95 -2.11 5.88
C ASP A 11 9.09 -1.63 6.79
N GLY A 12 9.68 -2.52 7.58
CA GLY A 12 10.84 -2.21 8.42
C GLY A 12 12.06 -1.76 7.62
N VAL A 13 12.35 -2.45 6.51
CA VAL A 13 13.45 -2.07 5.60
C VAL A 13 13.20 -0.70 4.98
N LEU A 14 11.98 -0.44 4.47
CA LEU A 14 11.63 0.84 3.86
C LEU A 14 11.67 2.00 4.88
N ALA A 15 11.22 1.78 6.11
CA ALA A 15 11.33 2.76 7.18
C ALA A 15 12.78 3.14 7.46
N ILE A 16 13.70 2.16 7.53
CA ILE A 16 15.14 2.41 7.70
C ILE A 16 15.72 3.18 6.50
N ILE A 17 15.34 2.83 5.27
CA ILE A 17 15.82 3.55 4.09
C ILE A 17 15.39 5.02 4.14
N ILE A 18 14.12 5.29 4.45
CA ILE A 18 13.59 6.65 4.57
C ILE A 18 14.32 7.44 5.65
N THR A 19 14.60 6.82 6.80
CA THR A 19 15.33 7.50 7.89
C THR A 19 16.79 7.75 7.53
N ILE A 20 17.48 6.84 6.84
CA ILE A 20 18.84 7.09 6.36
C ILE A 20 18.88 8.27 5.39
N MET A 21 17.90 8.40 4.49
CA MET A 21 17.88 9.52 3.54
C MET A 21 17.84 10.90 4.22
N VAL A 22 17.10 11.06 5.32
CA VAL A 22 17.03 12.36 6.00
C VAL A 22 18.33 12.71 6.71
N LEU A 23 19.14 11.70 7.09
CA LEU A 23 20.45 11.92 7.70
C LEU A 23 21.47 12.52 6.72
N GLU A 24 21.27 12.35 5.41
CA GLU A 24 22.10 12.98 4.37
C GLU A 24 21.86 14.50 4.24
N LEU A 25 20.75 15.01 4.80
CA LEU A 25 20.49 16.46 4.88
C LEU A 25 21.31 17.08 6.01
N LYS A 26 22.55 17.45 5.69
CA LYS A 26 23.48 18.09 6.62
C LYS A 26 22.96 19.46 7.07
N VAL A 27 23.00 19.69 8.38
CA VAL A 27 22.69 21.00 8.98
C VAL A 27 23.77 22.00 8.54
N PRO A 28 23.40 23.17 8.01
CA PRO A 28 24.38 24.18 7.62
C PRO A 28 25.08 24.77 8.86
N GLU A 29 26.36 25.07 8.73
CA GLU A 29 27.16 25.67 9.82
C GLU A 29 26.86 27.16 10.02
N ASP A 30 26.40 27.85 8.99
CA ASP A 30 26.04 29.26 9.03
C ASP A 30 24.57 29.45 9.47
N ILE A 31 24.35 30.44 10.32
CA ILE A 31 23.06 30.82 10.90
C ILE A 31 22.18 31.65 9.95
N GLY A 32 22.76 32.19 8.87
CA GLY A 32 22.05 33.01 7.90
C GLY A 32 21.12 32.20 6.99
N MET A 33 19.97 32.79 6.61
CA MET A 33 19.04 32.16 5.66
C MET A 33 19.70 31.81 4.30
N GLY A 34 20.78 32.50 3.94
CA GLY A 34 21.59 32.22 2.76
C GLY A 34 22.24 30.84 2.76
N ALA A 35 22.49 30.27 3.95
CA ALA A 35 23.09 28.95 4.13
C ALA A 35 22.23 27.79 3.60
N LEU A 36 20.93 28.03 3.37
CA LEU A 36 20.02 27.04 2.79
C LEU A 36 20.13 26.93 1.27
N ARG A 37 20.63 27.97 0.57
CA ARG A 37 20.69 27.97 -0.90
C ARG A 37 21.54 26.81 -1.46
N PRO A 38 22.74 26.52 -0.91
CA PRO A 38 23.54 25.39 -1.37
C PRO A 38 22.92 24.02 -1.05
N LEU A 39 21.99 23.95 -0.08
CA LEU A 39 21.30 22.71 0.30
C LEU A 39 20.10 22.40 -0.59
N LEU A 40 19.62 23.35 -1.38
CA LEU A 40 18.43 23.17 -2.24
C LEU A 40 18.54 21.94 -3.16
N PRO A 41 19.67 21.67 -3.85
CA PRO A 41 19.79 20.47 -4.69
C PRO A 41 19.61 19.17 -3.90
N VAL A 42 20.19 19.09 -2.70
CA VAL A 42 20.09 17.92 -1.81
C VAL A 42 18.66 17.78 -1.26
N LEU A 43 18.02 18.90 -0.89
CA LEU A 43 16.64 18.89 -0.43
C LEU A 43 15.67 18.46 -1.54
N LEU A 44 15.86 18.94 -2.77
CA LEU A 44 15.03 18.57 -3.91
C LEU A 44 15.19 17.10 -4.28
N SER A 45 16.43 16.58 -4.31
CA SER A 45 16.66 15.15 -4.53
C SER A 45 16.05 14.31 -3.41
N TYR A 46 16.19 14.73 -2.15
CA TYR A 46 15.55 14.08 -0.99
C TYR A 46 14.03 14.01 -1.15
N VAL A 47 13.36 15.14 -1.44
CA VAL A 47 11.90 15.17 -1.59
C VAL A 47 11.44 14.25 -2.72
N LEU A 48 12.12 14.29 -3.87
CA LEU A 48 11.81 13.42 -5.01
C LEU A 48 11.94 11.94 -4.63
N SER A 49 13.04 11.56 -3.97
CA SER A 49 13.27 10.19 -3.52
C SER A 49 12.31 9.73 -2.44
N PHE A 50 11.91 10.62 -1.51
CA PHE A 50 10.90 10.33 -0.51
C PHE A 50 9.57 10.00 -1.17
N VAL A 51 9.17 10.80 -2.16
CA VAL A 51 7.95 10.54 -2.96
C VAL A 51 8.05 9.18 -3.65
N TYR A 52 9.18 8.85 -4.27
CA TYR A 52 9.37 7.54 -4.90
C TYR A 52 9.27 6.37 -3.91
N LEU A 53 9.95 6.45 -2.77
CA LEU A 53 9.86 5.40 -1.75
C LEU A 53 8.45 5.27 -1.20
N GLY A 54 7.74 6.39 -1.00
CA GLY A 54 6.33 6.39 -0.60
C GLY A 54 5.42 5.73 -1.64
N ILE A 55 5.63 5.98 -2.94
CA ILE A 55 4.92 5.32 -4.04
C ILE A 55 5.18 3.81 -4.01
N TYR A 56 6.45 3.39 -3.93
CA TYR A 56 6.82 1.97 -3.88
C TYR A 56 6.22 1.29 -2.66
N TRP A 57 6.32 1.91 -1.49
CA TRP A 57 5.73 1.41 -0.25
C TRP A 57 4.22 1.24 -0.37
N ASN A 58 3.51 2.28 -0.83
CA ASN A 58 2.06 2.25 -0.97
C ASN A 58 1.60 1.15 -1.95
N ASN A 59 2.24 1.06 -3.11
CA ASN A 59 1.92 0.04 -4.12
C ASN A 59 2.24 -1.38 -3.60
N HIS A 60 3.39 -1.55 -2.95
CA HIS A 60 3.83 -2.81 -2.38
C HIS A 60 2.91 -3.29 -1.25
N HIS A 61 2.52 -2.37 -0.35
CA HIS A 61 1.59 -2.64 0.74
C HIS A 61 0.23 -3.12 0.20
N HIS A 62 -0.35 -2.41 -0.76
CA HIS A 62 -1.61 -2.83 -1.39
C HIS A 62 -1.47 -4.17 -2.13
N MET A 63 -0.36 -4.41 -2.81
CA MET A 63 -0.11 -5.66 -3.54
C MET A 63 0.03 -6.86 -2.59
N LEU A 64 0.76 -6.72 -1.48
CA LEU A 64 0.89 -7.79 -0.49
C LEU A 64 -0.39 -8.02 0.31
N TYR A 65 -1.18 -6.98 0.56
CA TYR A 65 -2.47 -7.10 1.25
C TYR A 65 -3.43 -8.04 0.51
N VAL A 66 -3.45 -7.98 -0.83
CA VAL A 66 -4.29 -8.87 -1.67
C VAL A 66 -3.61 -10.19 -2.04
N THR A 67 -2.47 -10.51 -1.42
CA THR A 67 -1.75 -11.75 -1.68
C THR A 67 -2.15 -12.81 -0.66
N GLU A 68 -2.61 -13.98 -1.13
CA GLU A 68 -3.03 -15.06 -0.21
C GLU A 68 -1.87 -15.96 0.21
N ARG A 69 -0.89 -16.17 -0.67
CA ARG A 69 0.20 -17.14 -0.47
C ARG A 69 1.54 -16.59 -0.91
N VAL A 70 2.52 -16.68 0.00
CA VAL A 70 3.93 -16.40 -0.30
C VAL A 70 4.68 -17.68 -0.62
N SER A 71 5.22 -17.77 -1.84
CA SER A 71 6.13 -18.82 -2.30
C SER A 71 7.60 -18.39 -2.16
N GLY A 72 8.54 -19.34 -2.32
CA GLY A 72 9.97 -19.03 -2.34
C GLY A 72 10.36 -18.04 -3.45
N GLY A 73 9.71 -18.12 -4.62
CA GLY A 73 9.93 -17.18 -5.72
C GLY A 73 9.52 -15.75 -5.35
N VAL A 74 8.38 -15.59 -4.67
CA VAL A 74 7.92 -14.28 -4.16
C VAL A 74 8.91 -13.70 -3.15
N LEU A 75 9.48 -14.53 -2.26
CA LEU A 75 10.50 -14.08 -1.31
C LEU A 75 11.74 -13.52 -1.99
N TRP A 76 12.29 -14.25 -2.97
CA TRP A 76 13.47 -13.79 -3.72
C TRP A 76 13.19 -12.54 -4.55
N ALA A 77 12.03 -12.48 -5.21
CA ALA A 77 11.63 -11.29 -5.95
C ALA A 77 11.44 -10.06 -5.03
N ASN A 78 10.93 -10.27 -3.82
CA ASN A 78 10.81 -9.21 -2.82
C ASN A 78 12.17 -8.71 -2.36
N LEU A 79 13.11 -9.61 -2.04
CA LEU A 79 14.48 -9.23 -1.69
C LEU A 79 15.19 -8.48 -2.82
N HIS A 80 14.95 -8.89 -4.07
CA HIS A 80 15.48 -8.19 -5.24
C HIS A 80 14.96 -6.75 -5.34
N LEU A 81 13.67 -6.52 -5.09
CA LEU A 81 13.10 -5.17 -5.02
C LEU A 81 13.73 -4.36 -3.87
N LEU A 82 13.77 -4.93 -2.66
CA LEU A 82 14.32 -4.25 -1.48
C LEU A 82 15.81 -3.89 -1.66
N PHE A 83 16.58 -4.73 -2.35
CA PHE A 83 17.96 -4.43 -2.70
C PHE A 83 18.08 -3.12 -3.50
N TRP A 84 17.30 -2.95 -4.58
CA TRP A 84 17.35 -1.73 -5.37
C TRP A 84 16.85 -0.51 -4.60
N LEU A 85 15.79 -0.66 -3.81
CA LEU A 85 15.29 0.43 -2.97
C LEU A 85 16.30 0.84 -1.89
N SER A 86 17.12 -0.11 -1.39
CA SER A 86 18.17 0.19 -0.41
C SER A 86 19.30 1.07 -0.95
N LEU A 87 19.46 1.15 -2.27
CA LEU A 87 20.47 2.01 -2.92
C LEU A 87 19.99 3.45 -3.12
N VAL A 88 18.70 3.72 -2.93
CA VAL A 88 18.10 5.06 -3.15
C VAL A 88 18.78 6.15 -2.31
N PRO A 89 19.10 5.97 -1.02
CA PRO A 89 19.76 7.02 -0.24
C PRO A 89 21.09 7.45 -0.84
N PHE A 90 21.92 6.48 -1.24
CA PHE A 90 23.22 6.74 -1.87
C PHE A 90 23.08 7.55 -3.16
N VAL A 91 22.24 7.13 -4.10
CA VAL A 91 22.09 7.85 -5.38
C VAL A 91 21.41 9.22 -5.20
N THR A 92 20.57 9.37 -4.18
CA THR A 92 19.90 10.64 -3.84
C THR A 92 20.89 11.67 -3.32
N GLY A 93 21.71 11.28 -2.34
CA GLY A 93 22.78 12.11 -1.81
C GLY A 93 23.79 12.46 -2.89
N TRP A 94 24.25 11.47 -3.66
CA TRP A 94 25.25 11.70 -4.71
C TRP A 94 24.75 12.66 -5.79
N MET A 95 23.50 12.52 -6.24
CA MET A 95 22.88 13.43 -7.22
C MET A 95 22.70 14.85 -6.67
N GLY A 96 22.22 14.98 -5.43
CA GLY A 96 21.99 16.27 -4.78
C GLY A 96 23.29 17.03 -4.51
N GLU A 97 24.29 16.37 -3.90
CA GLU A 97 25.58 17.00 -3.57
C GLU A 97 26.35 17.44 -4.82
N ASN A 98 26.12 16.79 -5.97
CA ASN A 98 26.77 17.10 -7.24
C ASN A 98 25.89 17.95 -8.17
N SER A 99 24.90 18.66 -7.62
CA SER A 99 24.05 19.60 -8.37
C SER A 99 23.46 19.02 -9.65
N PHE A 100 22.98 17.77 -9.58
CA PHE A 100 22.38 17.04 -10.70
C PHE A 100 23.33 16.87 -11.90
N ALA A 101 24.62 16.61 -11.64
CA ALA A 101 25.56 16.23 -12.69
C ALA A 101 25.09 14.97 -13.45
N ALA A 102 25.53 14.83 -14.71
CA ALA A 102 25.04 13.80 -15.63
C ALA A 102 25.18 12.36 -15.09
N VAL A 103 26.35 11.99 -14.58
CA VAL A 103 26.61 10.62 -14.10
C VAL A 103 25.78 10.26 -12.86
N PRO A 104 25.75 11.06 -11.78
CA PRO A 104 24.85 10.82 -10.65
C PRO A 104 23.38 10.73 -11.05
N THR A 105 22.92 11.62 -11.94
CA THR A 105 21.53 11.66 -12.44
C THR A 105 21.18 10.42 -13.27
N ALA A 106 22.12 9.94 -14.09
CA ALA A 106 21.96 8.69 -14.83
C ALA A 106 21.90 7.49 -13.88
N LEU A 107 22.78 7.42 -12.86
CA LEU A 107 22.75 6.30 -11.91
C LEU A 107 21.48 6.31 -11.06
N TYR A 108 20.99 7.49 -10.67
CA TYR A 108 19.68 7.62 -10.03
C TYR A 108 18.57 6.97 -10.87
N GLY A 109 18.54 7.28 -12.17
CA GLY A 109 17.62 6.65 -13.13
C GLY A 109 17.80 5.14 -13.26
N VAL A 110 19.04 4.64 -13.24
CA VAL A 110 19.31 3.19 -13.27
C VAL A 110 18.71 2.50 -12.04
N VAL A 111 18.88 3.07 -10.84
CA VAL A 111 18.29 2.51 -9.62
C VAL A 111 16.76 2.49 -9.70
N LEU A 112 16.14 3.59 -10.18
CA LEU A 112 14.69 3.64 -10.38
C LEU A 112 14.18 2.66 -11.43
N LEU A 113 14.89 2.51 -12.55
CA LEU A 113 14.58 1.54 -13.60
C LEU A 113 14.64 0.11 -13.07
N MET A 114 15.71 -0.22 -12.35
CA MET A 114 15.90 -1.56 -11.81
C MET A 114 14.90 -1.87 -10.69
N ALA A 115 14.55 -0.89 -9.86
CA ALA A 115 13.47 -1.02 -8.89
C ALA A 115 12.12 -1.28 -9.59
N ALA A 116 11.84 -0.60 -10.71
CA ALA A 116 10.60 -0.81 -11.46
C ALA A 116 10.55 -2.21 -12.11
N ILE A 117 11.67 -2.68 -12.66
CA ILE A 117 11.81 -4.05 -13.20
C ILE A 117 11.63 -5.07 -12.06
N ALA A 118 12.26 -4.85 -10.91
CA ALA A 118 12.15 -5.73 -9.75
C ALA A 118 10.71 -5.80 -9.22
N TYR A 119 10.01 -4.67 -9.19
CA TYR A 119 8.59 -4.62 -8.84
C TYR A 119 7.74 -5.43 -9.84
N TRP A 120 8.01 -5.30 -11.14
CA TRP A 120 7.32 -6.07 -12.17
C TRP A 120 7.55 -7.58 -12.02
N ILE A 121 8.78 -8.00 -11.68
CA ILE A 121 9.11 -9.41 -11.40
C ILE A 121 8.38 -9.92 -10.15
N LEU A 122 8.33 -9.12 -9.08
CA LEU A 122 7.60 -9.45 -7.85
C LEU A 122 6.11 -9.63 -8.14
N GLN A 123 5.50 -8.66 -8.83
CA GLN A 123 4.11 -8.73 -9.26
C GLN A 123 3.85 -10.00 -10.09
N GLY A 124 4.69 -10.27 -11.10
CA GLY A 124 4.58 -11.48 -11.93
C GLY A 124 4.70 -12.78 -11.13
N SER A 125 5.60 -12.83 -10.15
CA SER A 125 5.79 -14.00 -9.27
C SER A 125 4.57 -14.27 -8.40
N ILE A 126 3.92 -13.21 -7.91
CA ILE A 126 2.69 -13.30 -7.12
C ILE A 126 1.52 -13.77 -8.00
N LEU A 127 1.37 -13.19 -9.21
CA LEU A 127 0.35 -13.59 -10.18
C LEU A 127 0.48 -15.05 -10.60
N ALA A 128 1.71 -15.53 -10.83
CA ALA A 128 1.96 -16.92 -11.17
C ALA A 128 1.55 -17.89 -10.04
N GLY A 129 1.61 -17.45 -8.78
CA GLY A 129 1.25 -18.26 -7.61
C GLY A 129 -0.25 -18.27 -7.26
N GLN A 130 -1.00 -17.21 -7.60
CA GLN A 130 -2.42 -17.06 -7.24
C GLN A 130 -3.39 -17.31 -8.40
N GLY A 131 -2.92 -17.35 -9.65
CA GLY A 131 -3.76 -17.57 -10.83
C GLY A 131 -4.38 -16.29 -11.40
N ARG A 132 -4.87 -16.41 -12.64
CA ARG A 132 -5.36 -15.29 -13.47
C ARG A 132 -6.69 -14.69 -13.02
N ASP A 133 -7.45 -15.40 -12.19
CA ASP A 133 -8.73 -14.95 -11.65
C ASP A 133 -8.61 -14.27 -10.28
N SER A 134 -7.37 -14.04 -9.81
CA SER A 134 -7.11 -13.39 -8.52
C SER A 134 -7.49 -11.89 -8.54
N VAL A 135 -7.82 -11.34 -7.37
CA VAL A 135 -8.09 -9.90 -7.16
C VAL A 135 -6.93 -9.04 -7.68
N LEU A 136 -5.70 -9.50 -7.48
CA LEU A 136 -4.50 -8.83 -8.00
C LEU A 136 -4.49 -8.79 -9.53
N ALA A 137 -4.87 -9.87 -10.22
CA ALA A 137 -4.91 -9.89 -11.68
C ALA A 137 -5.94 -8.91 -12.25
N ALA A 138 -7.10 -8.80 -11.60
CA ALA A 138 -8.14 -7.82 -11.96
C ALA A 138 -7.68 -6.37 -11.69
N ALA A 139 -6.98 -6.14 -10.58
CA ALA A 139 -6.45 -4.83 -10.19
C ALA A 139 -5.27 -4.38 -11.09
N VAL A 140 -4.41 -5.31 -11.49
CA VAL A 140 -3.26 -5.06 -12.38
C VAL A 140 -3.71 -4.75 -13.81
N GLY A 141 -4.66 -5.50 -14.37
CA GLY A 141 -5.31 -5.20 -15.67
C GLY A 141 -4.40 -4.57 -16.74
N ARG A 142 -4.78 -3.39 -17.27
CA ARG A 142 -3.93 -2.55 -18.13
C ARG A 142 -3.08 -1.61 -17.27
N ASP A 143 -2.10 -2.15 -16.54
CA ASP A 143 -1.06 -1.40 -15.84
C ASP A 143 -0.17 -0.62 -16.82
N LEU A 144 -0.74 0.46 -17.37
CA LEU A 144 -0.06 1.34 -18.31
C LEU A 144 1.01 2.15 -17.61
N LYS A 145 0.79 2.54 -16.34
CA LYS A 145 1.76 3.30 -15.55
C LYS A 145 3.01 2.47 -15.27
N GLY A 146 2.86 1.21 -14.87
CA GLY A 146 3.96 0.28 -14.63
C GLY A 146 4.74 -0.10 -15.89
N LYS A 147 4.12 -0.06 -17.07
CA LYS A 147 4.83 -0.26 -18.36
C LYS A 147 5.50 1.01 -18.88
N LEU A 148 4.86 2.17 -18.71
CA LEU A 148 5.37 3.44 -19.19
C LEU A 148 6.57 3.92 -18.37
N SER A 149 6.57 3.70 -17.06
CA SER A 149 7.62 4.20 -16.16
C SER A 149 9.02 3.65 -16.49
N PRO A 150 9.24 2.33 -16.67
CA PRO A 150 10.54 1.80 -17.10
C PRO A 150 11.02 2.36 -18.44
N VAL A 151 10.11 2.57 -19.39
CA VAL A 151 10.46 3.16 -20.70
C VAL A 151 10.92 4.61 -20.53
N LEU A 152 10.22 5.39 -19.69
CA LEU A 152 10.61 6.77 -19.38
C LEU A 152 11.95 6.83 -18.64
N TYR A 153 12.20 5.94 -17.67
CA TYR A 153 13.51 5.87 -17.01
C TYR A 153 14.62 5.48 -17.99
N ALA A 154 14.39 4.46 -18.83
CA ALA A 154 15.35 4.02 -19.84
C ALA A 154 15.69 5.12 -20.85
N ALA A 155 14.73 6.00 -21.18
CA ALA A 155 14.95 7.16 -22.03
C ALA A 155 15.64 8.33 -21.28
N ALA A 156 15.34 8.52 -20.00
CA ALA A 156 15.92 9.58 -19.17
C ALA A 156 17.41 9.36 -18.89
N ILE A 157 17.85 8.11 -18.70
CA ILE A 157 19.25 7.76 -18.44
C ILE A 157 20.22 8.30 -19.52
N PRO A 158 20.05 8.02 -20.82
CA PRO A 158 20.90 8.61 -21.85
C PRO A 158 20.66 10.12 -22.00
N ALA A 159 19.44 10.62 -21.77
CA ALA A 159 19.15 12.05 -21.81
C ALA A 159 19.95 12.85 -20.75
N ALA A 160 20.28 12.23 -19.61
CA ALA A 160 21.10 12.85 -18.58
C ALA A 160 22.48 13.29 -19.08
N PHE A 161 23.05 12.57 -20.05
CA PHE A 161 24.34 12.92 -20.67
C PHE A 161 24.24 14.05 -21.70
N LEU A 162 23.05 14.30 -22.26
CA LEU A 162 22.80 15.44 -23.15
C LEU A 162 22.57 16.70 -22.33
N ARG A 163 21.61 16.62 -21.41
CA ARG A 163 21.17 17.69 -20.52
C ARG A 163 20.53 17.07 -19.27
N PRO A 164 21.19 17.09 -18.09
CA PRO A 164 20.68 16.45 -16.88
C PRO A 164 19.25 16.87 -16.50
N TRP A 165 18.92 18.17 -16.66
CA TRP A 165 17.59 18.70 -16.34
C TRP A 165 16.45 18.01 -17.11
N ILE A 166 16.71 17.45 -18.31
CA ILE A 166 15.70 16.69 -19.06
C ILE A 166 15.39 15.38 -18.32
N ALA A 167 16.42 14.69 -17.84
CA ALA A 167 16.25 13.48 -17.05
C ALA A 167 15.52 13.78 -15.74
N ASP A 168 15.90 14.85 -15.03
CA ASP A 168 15.24 15.30 -13.81
C ASP A 168 13.75 15.60 -14.05
N ALA A 169 13.42 16.32 -15.14
CA ALA A 169 12.04 16.61 -15.52
C ALA A 169 11.23 15.33 -15.79
N VAL A 170 11.84 14.34 -16.45
CA VAL A 170 11.21 13.03 -16.67
C VAL A 170 10.99 12.29 -15.34
N TYR A 171 11.97 12.30 -14.42
CA TYR A 171 11.81 11.68 -13.12
C TYR A 171 10.71 12.37 -12.30
N VAL A 172 10.64 13.70 -12.29
CA VAL A 172 9.54 14.42 -11.63
C VAL A 172 8.20 14.08 -12.27
N PHE A 173 8.12 14.05 -13.60
CA PHE A 173 6.90 13.69 -14.32
C PHE A 173 6.40 12.28 -13.95
N VAL A 174 7.30 11.29 -13.91
CA VAL A 174 6.94 9.92 -13.51
C VAL A 174 6.44 9.90 -12.07
N ALA A 175 7.10 10.59 -11.13
CA ALA A 175 6.63 10.68 -9.75
C ALA A 175 5.21 11.27 -9.65
N LEU A 176 4.95 12.38 -10.36
CA LEU A 176 3.62 13.01 -10.38
C LEU A 176 2.55 12.10 -11.01
N MET A 177 2.88 11.36 -12.06
CA MET A 177 1.98 10.39 -12.69
C MET A 177 1.52 9.30 -11.71
N TRP A 178 2.40 8.87 -10.79
CA TRP A 178 2.11 7.89 -9.76
C TRP A 178 1.41 8.45 -8.53
N LEU A 179 1.60 9.74 -8.23
CA LEU A 179 0.98 10.41 -7.09
C LEU A 179 -0.55 10.46 -7.18
N VAL A 180 -1.09 10.43 -8.41
CA VAL A 180 -2.53 10.27 -8.65
C VAL A 180 -2.90 8.78 -8.44
N PRO A 181 -3.59 8.42 -7.34
CA PRO A 181 -3.89 7.03 -7.01
C PRO A 181 -4.74 6.40 -8.10
N ASP A 182 -4.43 5.15 -8.45
CA ASP A 182 -5.23 4.43 -9.43
C ASP A 182 -6.55 4.00 -8.77
N ARG A 183 -7.59 4.84 -8.92
CA ARG A 183 -8.95 4.65 -8.39
C ARG A 183 -9.59 3.28 -8.71
N ARG A 184 -8.97 2.48 -9.57
CA ARG A 184 -9.35 1.11 -9.90
C ARG A 184 -9.01 0.12 -8.79
N ILE A 185 -7.83 0.26 -8.15
CA ILE A 185 -7.39 -0.64 -7.07
C ILE A 185 -8.26 -0.42 -5.83
N GLU A 186 -8.54 0.83 -5.49
CA GLU A 186 -9.46 1.20 -4.39
C GLU A 186 -10.86 0.60 -4.59
N ARG A 187 -11.40 0.66 -5.82
CA ARG A 187 -12.70 0.05 -6.14
C ARG A 187 -12.67 -1.48 -6.07
N ALA A 188 -11.59 -2.11 -6.52
CA ALA A 188 -11.46 -3.57 -6.44
C ALA A 188 -11.38 -4.05 -4.98
N LEU A 189 -10.63 -3.33 -4.14
CA LEU A 189 -10.56 -3.58 -2.69
C LEU A 189 -11.91 -3.34 -1.99
N ALA A 190 -12.62 -2.27 -2.33
CA ALA A 190 -13.96 -2.00 -1.80
C ALA A 190 -14.97 -3.08 -2.18
N SER A 191 -14.87 -3.61 -3.41
CA SER A 191 -15.72 -4.71 -3.89
C SER A 191 -15.40 -6.05 -3.21
N ALA A 192 -14.13 -6.30 -2.88
CA ALA A 192 -13.69 -7.54 -2.24
C ALA A 192 -13.93 -7.56 -0.73
N GLY A 193 -13.99 -6.38 -0.09
CA GLY A 193 -14.26 -6.21 1.34
C GLY A 193 -15.73 -6.04 1.70
N ALA A 194 -16.66 -6.00 0.74
CA ALA A 194 -18.09 -6.02 1.03
C ALA A 194 -18.44 -7.40 1.63
N PRO A 195 -18.93 -7.46 2.89
CA PRO A 195 -19.53 -8.69 3.38
C PRO A 195 -20.60 -9.08 2.37
N ARG A 196 -20.54 -10.31 1.86
CA ARG A 196 -21.76 -10.91 1.34
C ARG A 196 -22.69 -10.88 2.54
N GLU A 197 -23.68 -9.99 2.51
CA GLU A 197 -24.85 -10.15 3.37
C GLU A 197 -25.28 -11.59 3.11
N GLU A 198 -25.00 -12.45 4.08
CA GLU A 198 -25.57 -13.77 4.12
C GLU A 198 -27.07 -13.50 4.05
N GLU A 199 -27.66 -13.81 2.91
CA GLU A 199 -29.08 -13.94 2.76
C GLU A 199 -29.48 -14.99 3.79
N GLU A 200 -29.79 -14.52 5.00
CA GLU A 200 -30.36 -15.33 6.07
C GLU A 200 -31.61 -15.95 5.46
N ASP A 201 -31.48 -17.20 5.03
CA ASP A 201 -32.59 -18.07 4.69
C ASP A 201 -33.33 -18.34 6.01
N VAL A 202 -34.16 -17.37 6.41
CA VAL A 202 -34.99 -17.42 7.59
C VAL A 202 -35.88 -18.66 7.46
N PRO A 203 -35.72 -19.69 8.32
CA PRO A 203 -36.59 -20.83 8.28
C PRO A 203 -37.99 -20.35 8.62
N ARG A 204 -38.95 -20.53 7.70
CA ARG A 204 -40.39 -20.31 7.98
C ARG A 204 -40.87 -21.31 9.03
N GLN A 205 -40.57 -21.05 10.29
CA GLN A 205 -41.17 -21.74 11.42
C GLN A 205 -42.52 -21.12 11.76
N GLY A 206 -43.53 -21.99 11.90
CA GLY A 206 -44.68 -21.73 12.76
C GLY A 206 -45.88 -21.10 12.09
N ARG A 207 -46.62 -21.91 11.34
CA ARG A 207 -48.07 -21.72 11.16
C ARG A 207 -48.70 -21.65 12.56
N VAL A 208 -49.01 -20.44 13.03
CA VAL A 208 -49.77 -20.22 14.27
C VAL A 208 -51.17 -20.80 14.09
N GLU A 209 -51.38 -21.94 14.73
CA GLU A 209 -52.66 -22.59 14.88
C GLU A 209 -53.57 -21.69 15.73
N ARG A 210 -54.51 -20.98 15.08
CA ARG A 210 -55.56 -20.21 15.77
C ARG A 210 -56.56 -21.19 16.38
N ALA A 211 -56.27 -21.70 17.57
CA ALA A 211 -57.22 -22.40 18.41
C ALA A 211 -58.19 -21.40 19.07
N ARG A 212 -59.45 -21.82 19.13
CA ARG A 212 -60.65 -21.08 19.53
C ARG A 212 -60.57 -20.55 20.97
N GLY A 213 -60.98 -19.30 21.18
CA GLY A 213 -61.20 -18.76 22.53
C GLY A 213 -62.47 -19.33 23.20
N PRO A 214 -62.47 -19.59 24.52
CA PRO A 214 -63.68 -19.96 25.24
C PRO A 214 -64.47 -18.71 25.68
N ARG A 215 -65.80 -18.78 25.53
CA ARG A 215 -66.77 -17.76 25.93
C ARG A 215 -66.82 -17.56 27.45
N SER A 216 -66.86 -16.30 27.84
CA SER A 216 -67.21 -15.80 29.17
C SER A 216 -68.58 -16.30 29.65
N ARG A 217 -68.65 -16.84 30.87
CA ARG A 217 -69.84 -16.96 31.71
C ARG A 217 -69.49 -16.51 33.13
N ALA A 218 -70.48 -15.92 33.77
CA ALA A 218 -70.44 -15.06 34.95
C ALA A 218 -69.91 -15.69 36.26
N ARG A 219 -69.44 -14.81 37.17
CA ARG A 219 -69.23 -14.98 38.64
C ARG A 219 -70.59 -14.83 39.38
N PRO A 220 -70.77 -15.09 40.71
CA PRO A 220 -69.83 -15.23 41.85
C PRO A 220 -70.29 -16.37 42.85
N PRO A 221 -70.09 -16.35 44.21
CA PRO A 221 -69.09 -15.78 45.14
C PRO A 221 -68.43 -16.90 46.02
N ASP A 222 -67.72 -16.51 47.08
CA ASP A 222 -67.24 -17.34 48.21
C ASP A 222 -65.91 -18.09 48.07
N ALA A 223 -64.82 -17.36 48.34
CA ALA A 223 -63.66 -17.92 49.04
C ALA A 223 -62.93 -16.80 49.81
N PRO A 224 -62.59 -16.99 51.11
CA PRO A 224 -61.92 -15.98 51.93
C PRO A 224 -60.43 -15.83 51.55
N PRO A 225 -59.79 -14.69 51.89
CA PRO A 225 -58.39 -14.46 51.56
C PRO A 225 -57.46 -15.36 52.40
N PRO A 226 -56.33 -15.86 51.84
CA PRO A 226 -55.36 -16.62 52.61
C PRO A 226 -54.54 -15.72 53.56
N PRO A 227 -54.15 -16.23 54.75
CA PRO A 227 -53.45 -15.43 55.75
C PRO A 227 -51.97 -15.24 55.43
N SER A 228 -51.47 -14.06 55.82
CA SER A 228 -50.05 -13.70 55.89
C SER A 228 -49.33 -14.46 57.01
N ASN A 229 -48.19 -15.08 56.71
CA ASN A 229 -47.14 -15.40 57.68
C ASN A 229 -45.83 -15.57 56.89
N HIS A 230 -44.81 -14.72 57.03
CA HIS A 230 -43.96 -14.55 58.21
C HIS A 230 -43.54 -15.88 58.86
N GLU A 231 -42.22 -16.05 58.92
CA GLU A 231 -41.44 -16.85 59.87
C GLU A 231 -40.72 -18.12 59.36
N ARG A 232 -39.39 -18.01 59.44
CA ARG A 232 -38.44 -18.91 60.09
C ARG A 232 -38.40 -20.36 59.59
N LYS A 233 -37.28 -20.74 58.98
CA LYS A 233 -36.03 -21.09 59.68
C LYS A 233 -34.86 -21.08 58.70
#